data_AF-A0A924XK36-F1
#
_entry.id   AF-A0A924XK36-F1
#
_cell.length_a   1.000
_cell.length_b   1.000
_cell.length_c   1.000
_cell.angle_alpha   90.00
_cell.angle_beta   90.00
_cell.angle_gamma   90.00
#
_symmetry.space_group_name_H-M   'P 1'
#
loop_
_entity.id
_entity.type
_entity.pdbx_description
1 polymer ?
#
loop_
_entity_poly.entity_id
_entity_poly.type
_entity_poly.pdbx_seq_one_letter_code
_entity_poly.pdbx_strand_id
1 'polypeptide(L)'
;MNEQSFAALEYDKLRVLVKRYAQTPMGATLIENLSPVGERDELQRNLNAVGERAELSQKNVNFTFQNLAEPSQSLAVLRIQNATLDPLSMLDLANLVQQTLSARLILQSEQNNVPTLWRIVEKVPRELQRTSRRIQEKILSGGVLDDNASPELFRLRRDIQRQRERIAKSLESLMRNTDSAVQDEYITVRNDRFVIPIKADFRGRLQGVAHGFSSSGQTIFIEPLQTIDANNELQALREAEEREIAKILFDLTESLRWDLYGLEIAAEVATELDFVNAKARFLR
;
A
#
# COMPACT_ATOMS: atom_id res chain seq x y z
N MET A 1 35.45 15.28 -15.44
CA MET A 1 35.15 16.20 -16.55
C MET A 1 34.55 17.48 -15.97
N ASN A 2 34.76 18.64 -16.61
CA ASN A 2 34.14 19.91 -16.16
C ASN A 2 32.74 20.10 -16.80
N GLU A 3 31.92 20.96 -16.20
CA GLU A 3 30.53 21.22 -16.66
C GLU A 3 30.45 21.69 -18.12
N GLN A 4 31.45 22.47 -18.57
CA GLN A 4 31.54 22.93 -19.95
C GLN A 4 31.64 21.77 -20.96
N SER A 5 32.33 20.69 -20.61
CA SER A 5 32.43 19.50 -21.46
C SER A 5 31.09 18.76 -21.57
N PHE A 6 30.34 18.67 -20.47
CA PHE A 6 29.02 18.02 -20.47
C PHE A 6 28.00 18.81 -21.32
N ALA A 7 28.03 20.15 -21.23
CA ALA A 7 27.18 21.01 -22.04
C ALA A 7 27.51 20.88 -23.53
N ALA A 8 28.80 20.92 -23.90
CA ALA A 8 29.23 20.81 -25.30
C ALA A 8 28.90 19.46 -25.94
N LEU A 9 28.93 18.37 -25.16
CA LEU A 9 28.57 17.02 -25.61
C LEU A 9 27.07 16.74 -25.53
N GLU A 10 26.25 17.72 -25.14
CA GLU A 10 24.82 17.58 -24.90
C GLU A 10 24.48 16.40 -23.99
N TYR A 11 25.32 16.15 -22.99
CA TYR A 11 25.28 14.93 -22.18
C TYR A 11 23.96 14.80 -21.39
N ASP A 12 23.37 15.92 -20.98
CA ASP A 12 22.06 15.93 -20.33
C ASP A 12 20.94 15.47 -21.27
N LYS A 13 21.02 15.76 -22.58
CA LYS A 13 20.06 15.23 -23.55
C LYS A 13 20.18 13.72 -23.68
N LEU A 14 21.40 13.18 -23.65
CA LEU A 14 21.63 11.73 -23.62
C LEU A 14 20.98 11.11 -22.36
N ARG A 15 21.21 11.69 -21.18
CA ARG A 15 20.57 11.21 -19.93
C ARG A 15 19.05 11.21 -20.04
N VAL A 16 18.45 12.26 -20.60
CA VAL A 16 17.00 12.33 -20.84
C VAL A 16 16.51 11.23 -21.77
N LEU A 17 17.26 10.87 -22.82
CA LEU A 17 16.90 9.77 -23.72
C LEU A 17 16.96 8.42 -23.02
N VAL A 18 18.05 8.14 -22.28
CA VAL A 18 18.22 6.87 -21.55
C VAL A 18 17.18 6.74 -20.43
N LYS A 19 16.84 7.85 -19.76
CA LYS A 19 15.86 7.89 -18.65
C LYS A 19 14.49 7.36 -19.07
N ARG A 20 14.09 7.52 -20.34
CA ARG A 20 12.82 7.01 -20.88
C ARG A 20 12.68 5.49 -20.78
N TYR A 21 13.79 4.77 -20.59
CA TYR A 21 13.80 3.31 -20.48
C TYR A 21 13.84 2.80 -19.03
N ALA A 22 14.02 3.68 -18.03
CA ALA A 22 13.89 3.31 -16.63
C ALA A 22 12.42 3.05 -16.28
N GLN A 23 12.19 2.03 -15.47
CA GLN A 23 10.86 1.62 -15.03
C GLN A 23 10.53 2.17 -13.64
N THR A 24 11.54 2.58 -12.88
CA THR A 24 11.43 3.00 -11.49
C THR A 24 11.92 4.43 -11.25
N PRO A 25 11.39 5.15 -10.24
CA PRO A 25 11.92 6.47 -9.86
C PRO A 25 13.40 6.44 -9.44
N MET A 26 13.79 5.42 -8.66
CA MET A 26 15.17 5.19 -8.22
C MET A 26 16.13 4.93 -9.40
N GLY A 27 15.76 4.07 -10.36
CA GLY A 27 16.55 3.81 -11.55
C GLY A 27 16.68 5.03 -12.44
N ALA A 28 15.61 5.81 -12.59
CA ALA A 28 15.63 7.08 -13.30
C ALA A 28 16.59 8.10 -12.65
N THR A 29 16.63 8.14 -11.32
CA THR A 29 17.55 8.99 -10.54
C THR A 29 19.02 8.61 -10.77
N LEU A 30 19.33 7.30 -10.90
CA LEU A 30 20.69 6.87 -11.27
C LEU A 30 21.09 7.33 -12.68
N ILE A 31 20.15 7.38 -13.62
CA ILE A 31 20.42 7.85 -14.99
C ILE A 31 20.63 9.36 -15.02
N GLU A 32 19.88 10.13 -14.24
CA GLU A 32 20.07 11.58 -14.12
C GLU A 32 21.46 11.93 -13.58
N ASN A 33 21.95 11.12 -12.65
CA ASN A 33 23.27 11.29 -12.05
C ASN A 33 24.38 10.52 -12.79
N LEU A 34 24.07 9.84 -13.90
CA LEU A 34 25.04 9.08 -14.67
C LEU A 34 26.21 9.97 -15.07
N SER A 35 27.45 9.59 -14.76
CA SER A 35 28.66 10.30 -15.17
C SER A 35 29.71 9.34 -15.73
N PRO A 36 30.68 9.81 -16.53
CA PRO A 36 31.79 8.99 -16.99
C PRO A 36 32.55 8.36 -15.82
N VAL A 37 32.78 7.05 -15.91
CA VAL A 37 33.48 6.26 -14.90
C VAL A 37 34.98 6.34 -15.15
N GLY A 38 35.75 6.75 -14.13
CA GLY A 38 37.21 6.89 -14.24
C GLY A 38 37.99 5.61 -13.89
N GLU A 39 37.39 4.69 -13.14
CA GLU A 39 38.01 3.44 -12.72
C GLU A 39 37.74 2.32 -13.74
N ARG A 40 38.81 1.72 -14.26
CA ARG A 40 38.71 0.69 -15.31
C ARG A 40 37.89 -0.53 -14.87
N ASP A 41 38.08 -0.98 -13.64
CA ASP A 41 37.41 -2.19 -13.15
C ASP A 41 35.90 -1.96 -12.97
N GLU A 42 35.51 -0.76 -12.50
CA GLU A 42 34.11 -0.36 -12.43
C GLU A 42 33.48 -0.23 -13.82
N LEU A 43 34.18 0.39 -14.77
CA LEU A 43 33.73 0.49 -16.15
C LEU A 43 33.52 -0.89 -16.78
N GLN A 44 34.46 -1.82 -16.58
CA GLN A 44 34.34 -3.18 -17.11
C GLN A 44 33.15 -3.92 -16.51
N ARG A 45 32.92 -3.82 -15.19
CA ARG A 45 31.74 -4.39 -14.53
C ARG A 45 30.44 -3.82 -15.12
N ASN A 46 30.39 -2.50 -15.32
CA ASN A 46 29.22 -1.83 -15.89
C ASN A 46 28.95 -2.26 -17.34
N LEU A 47 29.98 -2.39 -18.17
CA LEU A 47 29.87 -2.85 -19.55
C LEU A 47 29.43 -4.32 -19.61
N ASN A 48 29.99 -5.18 -18.76
CA ASN A 48 29.61 -6.59 -18.68
C ASN A 48 28.13 -6.73 -18.30
N ALA A 49 27.65 -6.01 -17.27
CA ALA A 49 26.26 -6.06 -16.85
C ALA A 49 25.29 -5.65 -17.99
N VAL A 50 25.63 -4.59 -18.74
CA VAL A 50 24.83 -4.14 -19.89
C VAL A 50 24.86 -5.16 -21.04
N GLY A 51 26.04 -5.74 -21.32
CA GLY A 51 26.21 -6.80 -22.32
C GLY A 51 25.39 -8.05 -22.00
N GLU A 52 25.50 -8.55 -20.78
CA GLU A 52 24.72 -9.69 -20.27
C GLU A 52 23.21 -9.42 -20.37
N ARG A 53 22.75 -8.21 -20.03
CA ARG A 53 21.34 -7.84 -20.16
C ARG A 53 20.87 -7.79 -21.61
N ALA A 54 21.72 -7.29 -22.51
CA ALA A 54 21.43 -7.28 -23.94
C ALA A 54 21.30 -8.70 -24.51
N GLU A 55 22.15 -9.64 -24.06
CA GLU A 55 22.10 -11.06 -24.42
C GLU A 55 20.79 -11.72 -23.94
N LEU A 56 20.41 -11.54 -22.67
CA LEU A 56 19.13 -12.04 -22.15
C LEU A 56 17.95 -11.54 -22.98
N SER A 57 18.00 -10.27 -23.37
CA SER A 57 16.98 -9.65 -24.20
C SER A 57 16.92 -10.23 -25.63
N GLN A 58 18.00 -10.84 -26.15
CA GLN A 58 17.99 -11.56 -27.43
C GLN A 58 17.37 -12.96 -27.28
N LYS A 59 17.57 -13.58 -26.11
CA LYS A 59 16.99 -14.88 -25.72
C LYS A 59 15.51 -14.78 -25.27
N ASN A 60 14.89 -13.60 -25.34
CA ASN A 60 13.56 -13.30 -24.80
C ASN A 60 13.42 -13.55 -23.29
N VAL A 61 14.53 -13.56 -22.55
CA VAL A 61 14.55 -13.64 -21.09
C VAL A 61 14.45 -12.23 -20.52
N ASN A 62 13.37 -11.96 -19.79
CA ASN A 62 13.05 -10.62 -19.28
C ASN A 62 12.59 -10.68 -17.83
N PHE A 63 13.03 -9.69 -17.06
CA PHE A 63 12.48 -9.32 -15.76
C PHE A 63 12.02 -7.85 -15.83
N THR A 64 11.13 -7.45 -14.93
CA THR A 64 10.55 -6.10 -14.92
C THR A 64 10.42 -5.57 -13.51
N PHE A 65 10.47 -4.25 -13.40
CA PHE A 65 10.29 -3.43 -12.21
C PHE A 65 9.13 -2.44 -12.38
N GLN A 66 8.10 -2.82 -13.15
CA GLN A 66 6.97 -1.96 -13.44
C GLN A 66 6.13 -1.70 -12.19
N ASN A 67 5.65 -0.46 -12.05
CA ASN A 67 4.83 -0.02 -10.92
C ASN A 67 5.49 -0.26 -9.55
N LEU A 68 6.83 -0.23 -9.48
CA LEU A 68 7.52 -0.16 -8.20
C LEU A 68 7.52 1.28 -7.69
N ALA A 69 6.91 1.47 -6.52
CA ALA A 69 6.98 2.71 -5.78
C ALA A 69 8.40 2.93 -5.23
N GLU A 70 8.70 4.19 -4.89
CA GLU A 70 9.95 4.59 -4.26
C GLU A 70 9.96 4.18 -2.76
N PRO A 71 10.79 3.21 -2.34
CA PRO A 71 10.70 2.64 -0.99
C PRO A 71 11.39 3.48 0.08
N SER A 72 12.17 4.50 -0.28
CA SER A 72 13.00 5.26 0.68
C SER A 72 12.22 5.81 1.88
N GLN A 73 11.00 6.30 1.68
CA GLN A 73 10.15 6.78 2.78
C GLN A 73 9.71 5.62 3.68
N SER A 74 9.22 4.52 3.11
CA SER A 74 8.79 3.33 3.87
C SER A 74 9.95 2.72 4.66
N LEU A 75 11.14 2.62 4.04
CA LEU A 75 12.36 2.14 4.71
C LEU A 75 12.79 3.08 5.85
N ALA A 76 12.65 4.40 5.67
CA ALA A 76 12.93 5.37 6.73
C ALA A 76 11.97 5.21 7.92
N VAL A 77 10.67 4.99 7.67
CA VAL A 77 9.70 4.71 8.73
C VAL A 77 10.05 3.43 9.50
N LEU A 78 10.50 2.38 8.81
CA LEU A 78 10.95 1.14 9.45
C LEU A 78 12.20 1.31 10.34
N ARG A 79 12.95 2.41 10.23
CA ARG A 79 14.06 2.72 11.17
C ARG A 79 13.57 3.38 12.46
N ILE A 80 12.37 3.95 12.47
CA ILE A 80 11.81 4.66 13.62
C ILE A 80 11.09 3.65 14.52
N GLN A 81 11.62 3.43 15.73
CA GLN A 81 11.00 2.51 16.69
C GLN A 81 9.55 2.88 16.97
N ASN A 82 8.69 1.88 17.08
CA ASN A 82 7.25 2.01 17.32
C ASN A 82 6.45 2.77 16.25
N ALA A 83 7.07 3.14 15.12
CA ALA A 83 6.32 3.65 13.98
C ALA A 83 5.59 2.51 13.26
N THR A 84 4.40 2.80 12.73
CA THR A 84 3.56 1.87 11.96
C THR A 84 3.51 2.34 10.51
N LEU A 85 3.69 1.43 9.56
CA LEU A 85 3.48 1.73 8.14
C LEU A 85 1.99 1.74 7.81
N ASP A 86 1.59 2.54 6.83
CA ASP A 86 0.26 2.41 6.27
C ASP A 86 0.15 1.16 5.36
N PRO A 87 -1.07 0.63 5.15
CA PRO A 87 -1.27 -0.59 4.39
C PRO A 87 -0.76 -0.54 2.95
N LEU A 88 -0.84 0.60 2.27
CA LEU A 88 -0.43 0.74 0.87
C LEU A 88 1.10 0.69 0.78
N SER A 89 1.80 1.38 1.68
CA SER A 89 3.26 1.30 1.79
C SER A 89 3.76 -0.13 2.06
N MET A 90 3.02 -0.93 2.84
CA MET A 90 3.35 -2.35 3.04
C MET A 90 3.21 -3.17 1.75
N LEU A 91 2.15 -2.92 0.97
CA LEU A 91 1.94 -3.58 -0.31
C LEU A 91 3.03 -3.21 -1.32
N ASP A 92 3.47 -1.95 -1.33
CA ASP A 92 4.56 -1.48 -2.17
C ASP A 92 5.88 -2.20 -1.84
N LEU A 93 6.20 -2.38 -0.56
CA LEU A 93 7.35 -3.18 -0.13
C LEU A 93 7.18 -4.66 -0.50
N ALA A 94 5.97 -5.22 -0.35
CA ALA A 94 5.70 -6.60 -0.76
C ALA A 94 5.89 -6.79 -2.27
N ASN A 95 5.49 -5.80 -3.09
CA ASN A 95 5.67 -5.78 -4.54
C ASN A 95 7.16 -5.69 -4.92
N LEU A 96 7.93 -4.83 -4.25
CA LEU A 96 9.39 -4.77 -4.40
C LEU A 96 10.05 -6.14 -4.17
N VAL A 97 9.69 -6.82 -3.07
CA VAL A 97 10.17 -8.16 -2.76
C VAL A 97 9.77 -9.17 -3.85
N GLN A 98 8.52 -9.16 -4.32
CA GLN A 98 8.09 -10.09 -5.36
C GLN A 98 8.87 -9.92 -6.66
N GLN A 99 9.02 -8.68 -7.14
CA GLN A 99 9.67 -8.41 -8.42
C GLN A 99 11.17 -8.72 -8.35
N THR A 100 11.83 -8.42 -7.22
CA THR A 100 13.25 -8.75 -7.01
C THR A 100 13.49 -10.26 -6.89
N LEU A 101 12.63 -11.00 -6.18
CA LEU A 101 12.73 -12.46 -6.11
C LEU A 101 12.39 -13.13 -7.45
N SER A 102 11.45 -12.57 -8.22
CA SER A 102 11.18 -13.03 -9.58
C SER A 102 12.39 -12.85 -10.49
N ALA A 103 13.02 -11.66 -10.47
CA ALA A 103 14.27 -11.41 -11.16
C ALA A 103 15.38 -12.38 -10.72
N ARG A 104 15.47 -12.67 -9.41
CA ARG A 104 16.42 -13.65 -8.87
C ARG A 104 16.22 -15.04 -9.47
N LEU A 105 14.99 -15.53 -9.52
CA LEU A 105 14.67 -16.85 -10.08
C LEU A 105 15.02 -16.95 -11.56
N ILE A 106 14.70 -15.92 -12.34
CA ILE A 106 14.99 -15.85 -13.78
C ILE A 106 16.51 -15.84 -14.02
N LEU A 107 17.24 -15.03 -13.27
CA LEU A 107 18.71 -14.93 -13.41
C LEU A 107 19.41 -16.17 -12.87
N GLN A 108 18.82 -16.89 -11.90
CA GLN A 108 19.37 -18.15 -11.40
C GLN A 108 19.45 -19.22 -12.48
N SER A 109 18.45 -19.32 -13.37
CA SER A 109 18.49 -20.27 -14.49
C SER A 109 19.56 -19.93 -15.54
N GLU A 110 20.04 -18.68 -15.55
CA GLU A 110 21.03 -18.17 -16.50
C GLU A 110 22.38 -17.86 -15.84
N GLN A 111 22.59 -18.24 -14.57
CA GLN A 111 23.70 -17.73 -13.74
C GLN A 111 25.10 -17.90 -14.35
N ASN A 112 25.31 -18.94 -15.17
CA ASN A 112 26.58 -19.19 -15.86
C ASN A 112 26.78 -18.29 -17.09
N ASN A 113 25.68 -17.85 -17.71
CA ASN A 113 25.68 -16.96 -18.88
C ASN A 113 25.71 -15.48 -18.46
N VAL A 114 25.15 -15.15 -17.30
CA VAL A 114 25.07 -13.77 -16.78
C VAL A 114 25.67 -13.62 -15.37
N PRO A 115 26.96 -13.93 -15.19
CA PRO A 115 27.60 -13.93 -13.87
C PRO A 115 27.61 -12.55 -13.20
N THR A 116 27.68 -11.45 -13.97
CA THR A 116 27.66 -10.09 -13.40
C THR A 116 26.28 -9.74 -12.87
N LEU A 117 25.20 -10.01 -13.62
CA LEU A 117 23.82 -9.80 -13.18
C LEU A 117 23.45 -10.73 -12.02
N TRP A 118 23.90 -11.98 -12.05
CA TRP A 118 23.70 -12.92 -10.96
C TRP A 118 24.29 -12.38 -9.65
N ARG A 119 25.52 -11.85 -9.68
CA ARG A 119 26.19 -11.27 -8.50
C ARG A 119 25.45 -10.07 -7.89
N ILE A 120 24.64 -9.37 -8.69
CA ILE A 120 23.77 -8.29 -8.19
C ILE A 120 22.61 -8.91 -7.42
N VAL A 121 21.85 -9.80 -8.08
CA VAL A 121 20.58 -10.30 -7.56
C VAL A 121 20.72 -11.39 -6.49
N GLU A 122 21.85 -12.10 -6.44
CA GLU A 122 22.07 -13.17 -5.46
C GLU A 122 22.06 -12.68 -4.01
N LYS A 123 22.32 -11.38 -3.82
CA LYS A 123 22.30 -10.69 -2.53
C LYS A 123 20.91 -10.65 -1.89
N VAL A 124 19.83 -10.66 -2.67
CA VAL A 124 18.44 -10.51 -2.18
C VAL A 124 18.06 -11.73 -1.33
N PRO A 125 17.82 -11.62 -0.01
CA PRO A 125 17.50 -12.77 0.83
C PRO A 125 16.20 -13.48 0.39
N ARG A 126 16.19 -14.82 0.35
CA ARG A 126 15.00 -15.59 -0.09
C ARG A 126 13.89 -15.59 0.97
N GLU A 127 14.29 -15.38 2.21
CA GLU A 127 13.45 -15.35 3.40
C GLU A 127 12.39 -14.24 3.32
N LEU A 128 12.69 -13.16 2.58
CA LEU A 128 11.75 -12.06 2.30
C LEU A 128 10.44 -12.54 1.65
N GLN A 129 10.46 -13.68 0.95
CA GLN A 129 9.25 -14.27 0.36
C GLN A 129 8.17 -14.51 1.43
N ARG A 130 8.57 -14.93 2.63
CA ARG A 130 7.63 -15.18 3.74
C ARG A 130 6.94 -13.89 4.17
N THR A 131 7.69 -12.80 4.28
CA THR A 131 7.18 -11.50 4.72
C THR A 131 6.27 -10.87 3.68
N SER A 132 6.67 -10.89 2.40
CA SER A 132 5.81 -10.45 1.28
C SER A 132 4.49 -11.22 1.24
N ARG A 133 4.53 -12.55 1.35
CA ARG A 133 3.32 -13.39 1.39
C ARG A 133 2.42 -13.07 2.58
N ARG A 134 2.99 -12.92 3.78
CA ARG A 134 2.24 -12.58 5.00
C ARG A 134 1.48 -11.25 4.87
N ILE A 135 2.05 -10.26 4.19
CA ILE A 135 1.40 -8.98 3.93
C ILE A 135 0.22 -9.18 2.97
N GLN A 136 0.44 -9.87 1.86
CA GLN A 136 -0.59 -10.09 0.82
C GLN A 136 -1.74 -10.98 1.29
N GLU A 137 -1.52 -11.86 2.26
CA GLU A 137 -2.58 -12.66 2.89
C GLU A 137 -3.46 -11.83 3.85
N LYS A 138 -2.97 -10.67 4.33
CA LYS A 138 -3.66 -9.86 5.34
C LYS A 138 -4.18 -8.53 4.79
N ILE A 139 -3.61 -8.02 3.70
CA ILE A 139 -3.94 -6.72 3.11
C ILE A 139 -4.35 -6.93 1.65
N LEU A 140 -5.56 -6.50 1.33
CA LEU A 140 -6.11 -6.51 -0.02
C LEU A 140 -5.52 -5.37 -0.85
N SER A 141 -5.60 -5.48 -2.18
CA SER A 141 -5.00 -4.52 -3.12
C SER A 141 -5.43 -3.05 -2.93
N GLY A 142 -6.56 -2.79 -2.29
CA GLY A 142 -7.03 -1.44 -1.96
C GLY A 142 -6.46 -0.85 -0.65
N GLY A 143 -5.52 -1.53 0.02
CA GLY A 143 -5.00 -1.12 1.33
C GLY A 143 -5.96 -1.41 2.50
N VAL A 144 -6.97 -2.26 2.27
CA VAL A 144 -7.93 -2.69 3.29
C VAL A 144 -7.50 -4.05 3.83
N LEU A 145 -7.57 -4.24 5.16
CA LEU A 145 -7.30 -5.55 5.75
C LEU A 145 -8.38 -6.56 5.37
N ASP A 146 -7.94 -7.77 5.03
CA ASP A 146 -8.83 -8.92 4.80
C ASP A 146 -9.67 -9.20 6.05
N ASP A 147 -10.92 -9.63 5.88
CA ASP A 147 -11.80 -10.00 7.00
C ASP A 147 -11.17 -11.09 7.88
N ASN A 148 -10.36 -11.97 7.29
CA ASN A 148 -9.66 -13.07 7.95
C ASN A 148 -8.23 -12.71 8.35
N ALA A 149 -7.84 -11.43 8.29
CA ALA A 149 -6.50 -11.01 8.69
C ALA A 149 -6.18 -11.39 10.14
N SER A 150 -7.19 -11.46 11.03
CA SER A 150 -7.11 -12.17 12.30
C SER A 150 -8.46 -12.79 12.69
N PRO A 151 -8.48 -13.86 13.52
CA PRO A 151 -9.73 -14.42 14.04
C PRO A 151 -10.54 -13.41 14.87
N GLU A 152 -9.84 -12.48 15.55
CA GLU A 152 -10.45 -11.42 16.34
C GLU A 152 -11.11 -10.37 15.45
N LEU A 153 -10.44 -9.92 14.39
CA LEU A 153 -10.99 -8.99 13.40
C LEU A 153 -12.23 -9.58 12.72
N PHE A 154 -12.16 -10.84 12.30
CA PHE A 154 -13.30 -11.54 11.70
C PHE A 154 -14.52 -11.55 12.64
N ARG A 155 -14.29 -11.88 13.92
CA ARG A 155 -15.35 -11.87 14.94
C ARG A 155 -15.94 -10.46 15.12
N LEU A 156 -15.08 -9.45 15.27
CA LEU A 156 -15.50 -8.06 15.47
C LEU A 156 -16.35 -7.56 14.29
N ARG A 157 -15.91 -7.78 13.05
CA ARG A 157 -16.69 -7.41 11.85
C ARG A 157 -18.06 -8.09 11.81
N ARG A 158 -18.13 -9.36 12.19
CA ARG A 158 -19.40 -10.10 12.27
C ARG A 158 -20.33 -9.55 13.35
N ASP A 159 -19.78 -9.23 14.52
CA ASP A 159 -20.55 -8.67 15.64
C ASP A 159 -21.03 -7.25 15.33
N ILE A 160 -20.21 -6.42 14.66
CA ILE A 160 -20.61 -5.13 14.09
C ILE A 160 -21.79 -5.29 13.14
N GLN A 161 -21.70 -6.22 12.18
CA GLN A 161 -22.77 -6.43 11.20
C GLN A 161 -24.08 -6.87 11.86
N ARG A 162 -24.03 -7.82 12.80
CA ARG A 162 -25.20 -8.25 13.58
C ARG A 162 -25.81 -7.11 14.38
N GLN A 163 -24.98 -6.28 15.00
CA GLN A 163 -25.46 -5.16 15.80
C GLN A 163 -26.11 -4.09 14.93
N ARG A 164 -25.56 -3.81 13.74
CA ARG A 164 -26.20 -2.93 12.74
C ARG A 164 -27.58 -3.44 12.34
N GLU A 165 -27.72 -4.73 12.07
CA GLU A 165 -29.01 -5.35 11.73
C GLU A 165 -30.01 -5.29 12.88
N ARG A 166 -29.54 -5.48 14.13
CA ARG A 166 -30.37 -5.37 15.33
C ARG A 166 -30.90 -3.95 15.52
N ILE A 167 -30.03 -2.94 15.38
CA ILE A 167 -30.43 -1.53 15.47
C ILE A 167 -31.41 -1.19 14.35
N ALA A 168 -31.13 -1.60 13.11
CA ALA A 168 -32.00 -1.34 11.97
C ALA A 168 -33.41 -1.91 12.19
N LYS A 169 -33.53 -3.18 12.62
CA LYS A 169 -34.83 -3.80 12.94
C LYS A 169 -35.57 -3.07 14.07
N SER A 170 -34.85 -2.61 15.10
CA SER A 170 -35.45 -1.84 16.20
C SER A 170 -35.98 -0.49 15.71
N LEU A 171 -35.24 0.20 14.84
CA LEU A 171 -35.66 1.47 14.26
C LEU A 171 -36.83 1.29 13.29
N GLU A 172 -36.82 0.26 12.44
CA GLU A 172 -37.96 -0.08 11.57
C GLU A 172 -39.23 -0.34 12.37
N SER A 173 -39.13 -1.12 13.47
CA SER A 173 -40.27 -1.37 14.35
C SER A 173 -40.78 -0.09 15.00
N LEU A 174 -39.89 0.83 15.37
CA LEU A 174 -40.27 2.12 15.96
C LEU A 174 -40.97 3.02 14.94
N MET A 175 -40.47 3.05 13.70
CA MET A 175 -41.04 3.87 12.63
C MET A 175 -42.47 3.42 12.29
N ARG A 176 -42.70 2.10 12.17
CA ARG A 176 -44.03 1.51 11.94
C ARG A 176 -45.04 1.82 13.05
N ASN A 177 -44.57 2.05 14.28
CA ASN A 177 -45.45 2.38 15.41
C ASN A 177 -45.73 3.89 15.52
N THR A 178 -45.08 4.73 14.69
CA THR A 178 -45.11 6.21 14.79
C THR A 178 -45.79 6.87 13.58
N ASP A 179 -46.53 6.09 12.77
CA ASP A 179 -47.29 6.28 11.50
C ASP A 179 -47.71 7.69 10.97
N SER A 180 -47.47 8.80 11.66
CA SER A 180 -47.85 10.15 11.20
C SER A 180 -46.79 11.26 11.40
N ALA A 181 -45.59 10.94 11.91
CA ALA A 181 -44.56 11.93 12.25
C ALA A 181 -43.23 11.80 11.47
N VAL A 182 -43.01 10.67 10.80
CA VAL A 182 -41.78 10.38 10.05
C VAL A 182 -41.95 10.93 8.62
N GLN A 183 -41.05 11.81 8.20
CA GLN A 183 -41.16 12.53 6.92
C GLN A 183 -40.79 11.63 5.74
N ASP A 184 -39.73 10.84 5.93
CA ASP A 184 -39.21 9.87 4.99
C ASP A 184 -38.85 8.62 5.80
N GLU A 185 -39.47 7.47 5.48
CA GLU A 185 -39.25 6.22 6.21
C GLU A 185 -37.89 5.59 5.85
N TYR A 186 -36.79 6.27 6.15
CA TYR A 186 -35.46 5.68 6.03
C TYR A 186 -34.62 5.86 7.29
N ILE A 187 -33.82 4.84 7.57
CA ILE A 187 -32.81 4.85 8.62
C ILE A 187 -31.55 5.50 8.04
N THR A 188 -30.93 6.39 8.79
CA THR A 188 -29.67 7.03 8.37
C THR A 188 -28.65 7.04 9.50
N VAL A 189 -27.41 7.39 9.17
CA VAL A 189 -26.32 7.48 10.14
C VAL A 189 -25.91 8.95 10.26
N ARG A 190 -25.87 9.48 11.48
CA ARG A 190 -25.36 10.82 11.82
C ARG A 190 -24.38 10.72 12.96
N ASN A 191 -23.21 11.33 12.79
CA ASN A 191 -22.10 11.26 13.76
C ASN A 191 -21.84 9.82 14.22
N ASP A 192 -21.79 8.89 13.26
CA ASP A 192 -21.61 7.45 13.48
C ASP A 192 -22.72 6.71 14.23
N ARG A 193 -23.85 7.37 14.52
CA ARG A 193 -25.01 6.78 15.19
C ARG A 193 -26.18 6.58 14.25
N PHE A 194 -26.90 5.47 14.39
CA PHE A 194 -28.12 5.23 13.66
C PHE A 194 -29.26 6.09 14.22
N VAL A 195 -29.92 6.82 13.34
CA VAL A 195 -30.93 7.84 13.66
C VAL A 195 -32.10 7.78 12.68
N ILE A 196 -33.23 8.33 13.11
CA ILE A 196 -34.43 8.49 12.29
C ILE A 196 -34.64 9.99 12.03
N PRO A 197 -34.89 10.41 10.77
CA PRO A 197 -35.31 11.76 10.45
C PRO A 197 -36.77 11.99 10.84
N ILE A 198 -37.04 13.03 11.62
CA ILE A 198 -38.39 13.49 11.92
C ILE A 198 -38.52 14.98 11.60
N LYS A 199 -39.74 15.44 11.27
CA LYS A 199 -40.00 16.88 11.11
C LYS A 199 -39.77 17.60 12.44
N ALA A 200 -39.15 18.78 12.39
CA ALA A 200 -38.85 19.58 13.58
C ALA A 200 -40.11 19.83 14.44
N ASP A 201 -41.26 20.06 13.81
CA ASP A 201 -42.55 20.30 14.46
C ASP A 201 -43.06 19.08 15.25
N PHE A 202 -42.54 17.88 14.97
CA PHE A 202 -42.94 16.63 15.58
C PHE A 202 -41.92 16.09 16.60
N ARG A 203 -40.93 16.90 17.00
CA ARG A 203 -39.86 16.53 17.95
C ARG A 203 -40.37 15.89 19.25
N GLY A 204 -41.53 16.32 19.76
CA GLY A 204 -42.10 15.82 21.02
C GLY A 204 -42.69 14.41 20.96
N ARG A 205 -42.89 13.82 19.77
CA ARG A 205 -43.54 12.50 19.63
C ARG A 205 -42.60 11.33 19.81
N LEU A 206 -41.30 11.52 19.55
CA LEU A 206 -40.30 10.47 19.65
C LEU A 206 -39.28 10.88 20.72
N GLN A 207 -39.27 10.15 21.84
CA GLN A 207 -38.28 10.41 22.88
C GLN A 207 -36.91 9.87 22.45
N GLY A 208 -35.90 10.74 22.51
CA GLY A 208 -34.55 10.41 22.08
C GLY A 208 -33.61 11.59 22.12
N VAL A 209 -32.37 11.34 21.69
CA VAL A 209 -31.30 12.34 21.61
C VAL A 209 -31.19 12.85 20.19
N ALA A 210 -31.14 14.16 20.01
CA ALA A 210 -30.96 14.77 18.69
C ALA A 210 -29.47 14.81 18.32
N HIS A 211 -29.12 14.30 17.14
CA HIS A 211 -27.74 14.23 16.61
C HIS A 211 -27.47 15.20 15.47
N GLY A 212 -28.44 16.04 15.12
CA GLY A 212 -28.26 17.10 14.13
C GLY A 212 -29.56 17.53 13.48
N PHE A 213 -29.42 18.54 12.62
CA PHE A 213 -30.51 19.10 11.82
C PHE A 213 -30.16 19.01 10.33
N SER A 214 -31.17 18.99 9.47
CA SER A 214 -30.96 19.22 8.04
C SER A 214 -30.49 20.66 7.78
N SER A 215 -29.89 20.91 6.62
CA SER A 215 -29.42 22.25 6.23
C SER A 215 -30.54 23.30 6.21
N SER A 216 -31.79 22.87 5.97
CA SER A 216 -32.98 23.73 6.03
C SER A 216 -33.55 23.90 7.45
N GLY A 217 -33.05 23.14 8.42
CA GLY A 217 -33.56 23.11 9.81
C GLY A 217 -34.90 22.39 9.98
N GLN A 218 -35.53 21.92 8.89
CA GLN A 218 -36.89 21.35 8.91
C GLN A 218 -36.92 19.89 9.40
N THR A 219 -35.79 19.20 9.37
CA THR A 219 -35.66 17.80 9.78
C THR A 219 -34.66 17.71 10.92
N ILE A 220 -35.05 17.03 11.99
CA ILE A 220 -34.18 16.69 13.12
C ILE A 220 -33.89 15.20 13.09
N PHE A 221 -32.62 14.83 13.25
CA PHE A 221 -32.19 13.44 13.28
C PHE A 221 -32.12 12.98 14.74
N ILE A 222 -33.00 12.04 15.12
CA ILE A 222 -33.13 11.58 16.51
C ILE A 222 -32.67 10.13 16.63
N GLU A 223 -31.87 9.85 17.65
CA GLU A 223 -31.61 8.52 18.19
C GLU A 223 -32.67 8.20 19.27
N PRO A 224 -33.59 7.27 19.02
CA PRO A 224 -34.59 6.88 20.02
C PRO A 224 -33.95 6.28 21.28
N LEU A 225 -34.55 6.55 22.45
CA LEU A 225 -34.07 6.05 23.74
C LEU A 225 -33.79 4.53 23.74
N GLN A 226 -34.65 3.76 23.09
CA GLN A 226 -34.57 2.29 23.03
C GLN A 226 -33.36 1.77 22.23
N THR A 227 -32.74 2.63 21.41
CA THR A 227 -31.59 2.28 20.57
C THR A 227 -30.27 2.87 21.07
N ILE A 228 -30.28 3.66 22.15
CA ILE A 228 -29.08 4.29 22.70
C ILE A 228 -28.04 3.25 23.11
N ASP A 229 -28.45 2.24 23.88
CA ASP A 229 -27.55 1.18 24.34
C ASP A 229 -26.99 0.37 23.17
N ALA A 230 -27.84 0.07 22.18
CA ALA A 230 -27.43 -0.69 21.00
C ALA A 230 -26.43 0.09 20.13
N ASN A 231 -26.63 1.40 19.94
CA ASN A 231 -25.67 2.28 19.26
C ASN A 231 -24.36 2.44 20.05
N ASN A 232 -24.41 2.55 21.38
CA ASN A 232 -23.20 2.59 22.21
C ASN A 232 -22.39 1.28 22.10
N GLU A 233 -23.06 0.13 22.10
CA GLU A 233 -22.42 -1.17 21.88
C GLU A 233 -21.79 -1.26 20.47
N LEU A 234 -22.48 -0.76 19.44
CA LEU A 234 -21.92 -0.68 18.08
C LEU A 234 -20.66 0.19 18.03
N GLN A 235 -20.68 1.34 18.70
CA GLN A 235 -19.53 2.23 18.79
C GLN A 235 -18.34 1.54 19.50
N ALA A 236 -18.60 0.85 20.61
CA ALA A 236 -17.55 0.10 21.31
C ALA A 236 -16.95 -1.03 20.46
N LEU A 237 -17.77 -1.71 19.65
CA LEU A 237 -17.31 -2.73 18.70
C LEU A 237 -16.44 -2.14 17.60
N ARG A 238 -16.78 -0.95 17.07
CA ARG A 238 -15.95 -0.23 16.08
C ARG A 238 -14.61 0.19 16.66
N GLU A 239 -14.59 0.75 17.86
CA GLU A 239 -13.35 1.10 18.57
C GLU A 239 -12.49 -0.13 18.88
N ALA A 240 -13.10 -1.29 19.11
CA ALA A 240 -12.37 -2.55 19.22
C ALA A 240 -11.81 -3.01 17.87
N GLU A 241 -12.56 -2.87 16.77
CA GLU A 241 -12.09 -3.16 15.41
C GLU A 241 -10.88 -2.29 15.04
N GLU A 242 -10.96 -0.98 15.25
CA GLU A 242 -9.86 -0.05 14.95
C GLU A 242 -8.59 -0.39 15.73
N ARG A 243 -8.71 -0.77 17.01
CA ARG A 243 -7.58 -1.23 17.82
C ARG A 243 -6.97 -2.52 17.31
N GLU A 244 -7.79 -3.49 16.90
CA GLU A 244 -7.30 -4.74 16.33
C GLU A 244 -6.63 -4.52 14.97
N ILE A 245 -7.18 -3.64 14.12
CA ILE A 245 -6.53 -3.23 12.86
C ILE A 245 -5.17 -2.60 13.14
N ALA A 246 -5.10 -1.65 14.07
CA ALA A 246 -3.85 -0.99 14.44
C ALA A 246 -2.80 -1.99 14.95
N LYS A 247 -3.22 -2.97 15.75
CA LYS A 247 -2.36 -4.05 16.25
C LYS A 247 -1.85 -4.95 15.11
N ILE A 248 -2.70 -5.36 14.17
CA ILE A 248 -2.29 -6.16 13.01
C ILE A 248 -1.26 -5.39 12.16
N LEU A 249 -1.50 -4.10 11.91
CA LEU A 249 -0.58 -3.25 11.14
C LEU A 249 0.75 -3.05 11.86
N PHE A 250 0.72 -2.89 13.18
CA PHE A 250 1.93 -2.84 13.99
C PHE A 250 2.72 -4.15 13.87
N ASP A 251 2.09 -5.30 14.05
CA ASP A 251 2.74 -6.62 13.94
C ASP A 251 3.33 -6.89 12.54
N LEU A 252 2.66 -6.41 11.48
CA LEU A 252 3.17 -6.47 10.12
C LEU A 252 4.36 -5.53 9.91
N THR A 253 4.30 -4.32 10.47
CA THR A 253 5.41 -3.37 10.45
C THR A 253 6.62 -3.94 11.17
N GLU A 254 6.45 -4.59 12.32
CA GLU A 254 7.55 -5.23 13.04
C GLU A 254 8.14 -6.41 12.26
N SER A 255 7.31 -7.17 11.53
CA SER A 255 7.81 -8.21 10.62
C SER A 255 8.67 -7.63 9.50
N LEU A 256 8.26 -6.49 8.91
CA LEU A 256 9.04 -5.77 7.91
C LEU A 256 10.32 -5.16 8.50
N ARG A 257 10.25 -4.64 9.73
CA ARG A 257 11.39 -4.08 10.47
C ARG A 257 12.46 -5.13 10.73
N TRP A 258 12.06 -6.35 11.10
CA TRP A 258 12.98 -7.47 11.27
C TRP A 258 13.77 -7.77 9.98
N ASP A 259 13.12 -7.62 8.83
CA ASP A 259 13.69 -7.86 7.51
C ASP A 259 14.27 -6.60 6.85
N LEU A 260 14.40 -5.48 7.58
CA LEU A 260 14.76 -4.16 7.02
C LEU A 260 16.02 -4.22 6.15
N TYR A 261 17.09 -4.86 6.63
CA TYR A 261 18.33 -5.00 5.87
C TYR A 261 18.12 -5.74 4.54
N GLY A 262 17.28 -6.77 4.52
CA GLY A 262 16.93 -7.47 3.30
C GLY A 262 16.11 -6.61 2.34
N LEU A 263 15.19 -5.79 2.86
CA LEU A 263 14.40 -4.84 2.07
C LEU A 263 15.27 -3.75 1.45
N GLU A 264 16.27 -3.26 2.18
CA GLU A 264 17.27 -2.30 1.66
C GLU A 264 18.06 -2.93 0.50
N ILE A 265 18.55 -4.16 0.66
CA ILE A 265 19.20 -4.90 -0.43
C ILE A 265 18.27 -5.08 -1.62
N ALA A 266 17.00 -5.44 -1.39
CA ALA A 266 16.03 -5.61 -2.47
C ALA A 266 15.81 -4.29 -3.25
N ALA A 267 15.72 -3.15 -2.55
CA ALA A 267 15.61 -1.84 -3.17
C ALA A 267 16.86 -1.49 -4.00
N GLU A 268 18.05 -1.71 -3.46
CA GLU A 268 19.31 -1.49 -4.17
C GLU A 268 19.41 -2.36 -5.43
N VAL A 269 19.07 -3.64 -5.32
CA VAL A 269 19.11 -4.59 -6.44
C VAL A 269 18.09 -4.21 -7.52
N ALA A 270 16.86 -3.85 -7.15
CA ALA A 270 15.85 -3.38 -8.10
C ALA A 270 16.35 -2.13 -8.85
N THR A 271 16.94 -1.19 -8.12
CA THR A 271 17.52 0.04 -8.67
C THR A 271 18.64 -0.26 -9.66
N GLU A 272 19.60 -1.10 -9.28
CA GLU A 272 20.76 -1.45 -10.10
C GLU A 272 20.35 -2.22 -11.37
N LEU A 273 19.44 -3.18 -11.24
CA LEU A 273 18.94 -3.96 -12.37
C LEU A 273 18.08 -3.10 -13.31
N ASP A 274 17.25 -2.19 -12.82
CA ASP A 274 16.51 -1.23 -13.66
C ASP A 274 17.45 -0.30 -14.41
N PHE A 275 18.48 0.21 -13.74
CA PHE A 275 19.52 1.05 -14.35
C PHE A 275 20.27 0.32 -15.48
N VAL A 276 20.65 -0.94 -15.26
CA VAL A 276 21.29 -1.77 -16.29
C VAL A 276 20.31 -2.06 -17.45
N ASN A 277 19.05 -2.37 -17.14
CA ASN A 277 18.00 -2.62 -18.13
C ASN A 277 17.73 -1.38 -19.00
N ALA A 278 17.68 -0.19 -18.42
CA ALA A 278 17.48 1.05 -19.15
C ALA A 278 18.62 1.32 -20.14
N LYS A 279 19.89 1.17 -19.70
CA LYS A 279 21.07 1.29 -20.56
C LYS A 279 21.04 0.26 -21.71
N ALA A 280 20.74 -1.00 -21.40
CA ALA A 280 20.69 -2.06 -22.40
C ALA A 280 19.56 -1.86 -23.44
N ARG A 281 18.42 -1.31 -23.01
CA ARG A 281 17.30 -0.99 -23.91
C ARG A 281 17.60 0.19 -24.83
N PHE A 282 18.34 1.19 -24.35
CA PHE A 282 18.75 2.34 -25.17
C PHE A 282 19.72 1.96 -26.31
N LEU A 283 20.47 0.86 -26.17
CA LEU A 283 21.36 0.36 -27.23
C LEU A 283 20.62 -0.23 -28.45
N ARG A 284 19.31 -0.45 -28.35
CA ARG A 284 18.47 -1.04 -29.40
C ARG A 284 17.61 0.00 -30.08
#